data_AF-A0AA95SHD0-F1
#
_entry.id   AF-A0AA95SHD0-F1
#
_cell.length_a   1.000
_cell.length_b   1.000
_cell.length_c   1.000
_cell.angle_alpha   90.00
_cell.angle_beta   90.00
_cell.angle_gamma   90.00
#
_symmetry.space_group_name_H-M   'P 1'
#
loop_
_entity.id
_entity.type
_entity.pdbx_description
1 polymer ?
#
loop_
_entity_poly.entity_id
_entity_poly.type
_entity_poly.pdbx_seq_one_letter_code
_entity_poly.pdbx_strand_id
1 'polypeptide(L)'
;MSFPNIPNITPLISVTTGQTISLLLSSIALEELALAHIINAEAEKLQFVLGTLDDTGVTFSPAEVSIEDLLDVNTRVRRTLRDVIKKEMLLEFKFENVLDLMGTLPSEPVLLEQQTFTFTGEIQTTTVPTGATTARIQAIGAQGGNEENNNTVGGLGASVQGEFGVTPGESLAVLVGGMGGTDFGGGGGGGSFVWRGTVPGDLNASSLLVAAGGGGGAGSNFFSLGNNGADASIAFITTIGPGTPANPAGGTVGLNGTGGGGGTTVQFGAGGGGAGVFASGGTSNGGGGQAINSGGAGGAAGGNGGPGGFGGGGGGGGSRNNGTNQNNSAGAGFGNGQVIISFFGS
;
A
#
# COMPACT_ATOMS: atom_id res chain seq x y z
N MET A 1 -26.90 -22.95 -40.72
CA MET A 1 -27.20 -22.89 -39.28
C MET A 1 -26.01 -22.24 -38.59
N SER A 2 -26.16 -21.04 -38.04
CA SER A 2 -25.10 -20.38 -37.26
C SER A 2 -25.07 -21.00 -35.86
N PHE A 3 -23.88 -21.36 -35.37
CA PHE A 3 -23.71 -21.82 -34.00
C PHE A 3 -24.18 -20.74 -33.00
N PRO A 4 -24.71 -21.13 -31.82
CA PRO A 4 -25.01 -20.19 -30.75
C PRO A 4 -23.74 -19.41 -30.35
N ASN A 5 -23.83 -18.08 -30.35
CA ASN A 5 -22.75 -17.22 -29.90
C ASN A 5 -22.77 -17.17 -28.37
N ILE A 6 -22.01 -18.06 -27.71
CA ILE A 6 -21.89 -18.06 -26.26
C ILE A 6 -20.92 -16.92 -25.89
N PRO A 7 -21.36 -15.92 -25.12
CA PRO A 7 -20.48 -14.84 -24.70
C PRO A 7 -19.30 -15.39 -23.91
N ASN A 8 -18.09 -14.94 -24.24
CA ASN A 8 -16.88 -15.31 -23.53
C ASN A 8 -16.91 -14.70 -22.12
N ILE A 9 -17.11 -15.57 -21.12
CA ILE A 9 -16.99 -15.22 -19.70
C ILE A 9 -15.58 -15.65 -19.26
N THR A 10 -14.73 -14.67 -18.97
CA THR A 10 -13.47 -14.89 -18.26
C THR A 10 -13.74 -14.64 -16.77
N PRO A 11 -14.06 -15.68 -15.96
CA PRO A 11 -14.35 -15.46 -14.55
C PRO A 11 -13.11 -14.92 -13.83
N LEU A 12 -13.25 -13.74 -13.22
CA LEU A 12 -12.25 -13.19 -12.31
C LEU A 12 -12.40 -13.91 -10.97
N ILE A 13 -11.63 -14.98 -10.79
CA ILE A 13 -11.56 -15.71 -9.51
C ILE A 13 -10.39 -15.12 -8.72
N SER A 14 -10.68 -14.28 -7.74
CA SER A 14 -9.68 -13.77 -6.79
C SER A 14 -9.85 -14.47 -5.44
N VAL A 15 -9.13 -15.58 -5.23
CA VAL A 15 -9.10 -16.31 -3.96
C VAL A 15 -7.65 -16.31 -3.47
N THR A 16 -7.42 -15.91 -2.23
CA THR A 16 -6.09 -15.98 -1.63
C THR A 16 -5.75 -17.42 -1.25
N THR A 17 -4.46 -17.72 -1.06
CA THR A 17 -4.02 -19.06 -0.65
C THR A 17 -4.63 -19.46 0.70
N GLY A 18 -4.71 -18.53 1.66
CA GLY A 18 -5.38 -18.77 2.95
C GLY A 18 -6.88 -19.07 2.79
N GLN A 19 -7.58 -18.32 1.93
CA GLN A 19 -8.99 -18.61 1.61
C GLN A 19 -9.14 -19.98 0.94
N THR A 20 -8.19 -20.38 0.09
CA THR A 20 -8.20 -21.68 -0.58
C THR A 20 -8.09 -22.83 0.42
N ILE A 21 -7.24 -22.73 1.44
CA ILE A 21 -7.13 -23.73 2.51
C ILE A 21 -8.45 -23.87 3.26
N SER A 22 -9.06 -22.75 3.68
CA SER A 22 -10.35 -22.78 4.38
C SER A 22 -11.44 -23.44 3.53
N LEU A 23 -11.46 -23.18 2.22
CA LEU A 23 -12.40 -23.81 1.29
C LEU A 23 -12.13 -25.32 1.13
N LEU A 24 -10.87 -25.72 1.06
CA LEU A 24 -10.49 -27.15 0.96
C LEU A 24 -10.88 -27.92 2.23
N LEU A 25 -10.58 -27.37 3.41
CA LEU A 25 -11.01 -27.95 4.69
C LEU A 25 -12.54 -28.02 4.80
N SER A 26 -13.23 -26.96 4.36
CA SER A 26 -14.70 -26.97 4.33
C SER A 26 -15.25 -28.04 3.39
N SER A 27 -14.58 -28.29 2.25
CA SER A 27 -14.99 -29.35 1.32
C SER A 27 -14.85 -30.75 1.91
N ILE A 28 -13.79 -30.99 2.69
CA ILE A 28 -13.58 -32.24 3.43
C ILE A 28 -14.67 -32.41 4.49
N ALA A 29 -14.94 -31.37 5.29
CA ALA A 29 -16.00 -31.41 6.31
C ALA A 29 -17.39 -31.67 5.72
N LEU A 30 -17.70 -31.15 4.53
CA LEU A 30 -18.96 -31.43 3.83
C LEU A 30 -19.03 -32.86 3.31
N GLU A 31 -17.91 -33.43 2.83
CA GLU A 31 -17.83 -34.84 2.45
C GLU A 31 -18.03 -35.75 3.68
N GLU A 32 -17.43 -35.43 4.83
CA GLU A 32 -17.63 -36.17 6.09
C GLU A 32 -19.07 -36.11 6.59
N LEU A 33 -19.70 -34.92 6.53
CA LEU A 33 -21.11 -34.76 6.89
C LEU A 33 -22.02 -35.60 5.99
N ALA A 34 -21.74 -35.66 4.69
CA ALA A 34 -22.48 -36.52 3.76
C ALA A 34 -22.30 -38.01 4.07
N LEU A 35 -21.08 -38.44 4.44
CA LEU A 35 -20.81 -39.82 4.85
C LEU A 35 -21.54 -40.18 6.15
N ALA A 36 -21.61 -39.27 7.12
CA ALA A 36 -22.39 -39.46 8.35
C ALA A 36 -23.87 -39.72 8.05
N HIS A 37 -24.47 -38.99 7.10
CA HIS A 37 -25.84 -39.26 6.66
C HIS A 37 -26.01 -40.63 6.00
N ILE A 38 -25.03 -41.10 5.23
CA ILE A 38 -25.06 -42.45 4.64
C ILE A 38 -25.02 -43.52 5.73
N ILE A 39 -24.15 -43.35 6.74
CA ILE A 39 -24.06 -44.28 7.87
C ILE A 39 -25.39 -44.33 8.64
N ASN A 40 -25.98 -43.16 8.92
CA ASN A 40 -27.28 -43.08 9.59
C ASN A 40 -28.39 -43.75 8.76
N ALA A 41 -28.44 -43.51 7.45
CA ALA A 41 -29.42 -44.13 6.56
C ALA A 41 -29.29 -45.66 6.52
N GLU A 42 -28.07 -46.20 6.54
CA GLU A 42 -27.86 -47.65 6.64
C GLU A 42 -28.26 -48.21 8.01
N ALA A 43 -28.10 -47.43 9.10
CA ALA A 43 -28.58 -47.81 10.43
C ALA A 43 -30.12 -47.83 10.51
N GLU A 44 -30.79 -46.80 9.98
CA GLU A 44 -32.25 -46.75 9.90
C GLU A 44 -32.80 -47.91 9.06
N LYS A 45 -32.13 -48.28 7.97
CA LYS A 45 -32.51 -49.45 7.14
C LYS A 45 -32.49 -50.74 7.94
N LEU A 46 -31.50 -50.95 8.81
CA LEU A 46 -31.47 -52.12 9.70
C LEU A 46 -32.60 -52.08 10.73
N GLN A 47 -32.80 -50.93 11.37
CA GLN A 47 -33.88 -50.74 12.34
C GLN A 47 -35.25 -50.97 11.69
N PHE A 48 -35.43 -50.56 10.44
CA PHE A 48 -36.68 -50.73 9.69
C PHE A 48 -37.01 -52.20 9.48
N VAL A 49 -36.04 -52.97 8.99
CA VAL A 49 -36.23 -54.40 8.69
C VAL A 49 -36.39 -55.22 9.99
N LEU A 50 -35.79 -54.78 11.09
CA LEU A 50 -35.95 -55.39 12.41
C LEU A 50 -37.24 -54.95 13.13
N GLY A 51 -38.02 -54.04 12.55
CA GLY A 51 -39.23 -53.49 13.17
C GLY A 51 -38.96 -52.62 14.41
N THR A 52 -37.72 -52.15 14.59
CA THR A 52 -37.33 -51.26 15.70
C THR A 52 -37.28 -49.80 15.29
N LEU A 53 -37.50 -49.49 14.00
CA LEU A 53 -37.59 -48.11 13.50
C LEU A 53 -38.99 -47.56 13.78
N ASP A 54 -39.33 -47.41 15.07
CA ASP A 54 -40.42 -46.52 15.48
C ASP A 54 -40.47 -46.26 16.99
N ASP A 55 -40.80 -45.01 17.34
CA ASP A 55 -41.22 -44.54 18.68
C ASP A 55 -42.63 -43.90 18.61
N THR A 56 -43.31 -43.97 17.44
CA THR A 56 -44.57 -43.24 17.16
C THR A 56 -45.81 -44.14 17.03
N GLY A 57 -45.68 -45.46 17.16
CA GLY A 57 -46.80 -46.40 17.26
C GLY A 57 -47.47 -46.80 15.95
N VAL A 58 -46.89 -46.48 14.78
CA VAL A 58 -47.39 -46.88 13.46
C VAL A 58 -46.34 -47.72 12.73
N THR A 59 -46.31 -49.03 12.98
CA THR A 59 -45.31 -49.93 12.38
C THR A 59 -45.37 -49.90 10.85
N PHE A 60 -44.37 -49.30 10.21
CA PHE A 60 -44.13 -49.38 8.75
C PHE A 60 -43.29 -50.60 8.34
N SER A 61 -42.99 -51.51 9.27
CA SER A 61 -42.19 -52.73 9.04
C SER A 61 -42.87 -53.65 8.02
N PRO A 62 -42.10 -54.39 7.19
CA PRO A 62 -42.67 -55.43 6.32
C PRO A 62 -43.48 -56.45 7.13
N ALA A 63 -44.61 -56.91 6.57
CA ALA A 63 -45.52 -57.82 7.25
C ALA A 63 -44.89 -59.16 7.63
N GLU A 64 -43.94 -59.65 6.82
CA GLU A 64 -43.09 -60.81 7.09
C GLU A 64 -41.68 -60.54 6.55
N VAL A 65 -40.64 -60.92 7.31
CA VAL A 65 -39.23 -60.80 6.91
C VAL A 65 -38.58 -62.17 7.09
N SER A 66 -37.99 -62.72 6.02
CA SER A 66 -37.27 -63.99 6.10
C SER A 66 -35.83 -63.82 6.60
N ILE A 67 -35.20 -64.90 7.03
CA ILE A 67 -33.78 -64.90 7.41
C ILE A 67 -32.90 -64.57 6.20
N GLU A 68 -33.27 -65.05 5.01
CA GLU A 68 -32.59 -64.73 3.75
C GLU A 68 -32.61 -63.22 3.45
N ASP A 69 -33.74 -62.53 3.68
CA ASP A 69 -33.84 -61.08 3.50
C ASP A 69 -32.92 -60.33 4.48
N LEU A 70 -32.85 -60.77 5.74
CA LEU A 70 -31.95 -60.19 6.75
C LEU A 70 -30.47 -60.36 6.37
N LEU A 71 -30.10 -61.53 5.85
CA LEU A 71 -28.73 -61.81 5.42
C LEU A 71 -28.33 -60.99 4.18
N ASP A 72 -29.27 -60.75 3.25
CA ASP A 72 -29.03 -59.89 2.09
C ASP A 72 -28.88 -58.42 2.52
N VAL A 73 -29.78 -57.89 3.35
CA VAL A 73 -29.69 -56.52 3.89
C VAL A 73 -28.37 -56.31 4.64
N ASN A 74 -28.01 -57.22 5.55
CA ASN A 74 -26.74 -57.14 6.29
C ASN A 74 -25.52 -57.16 5.35
N THR A 75 -25.57 -57.99 4.30
CA THR A 75 -24.50 -58.06 3.31
C THR A 75 -24.35 -56.76 2.52
N ARG A 76 -25.48 -56.09 2.20
CA ARG A 76 -25.50 -54.81 1.50
C ARG A 76 -25.03 -53.66 2.40
N VAL A 77 -25.51 -53.56 3.64
CA VAL A 77 -25.04 -52.57 4.63
C VAL A 77 -23.53 -52.69 4.82
N ARG A 78 -23.03 -53.91 5.02
CA ARG A 78 -21.59 -54.18 5.14
C ARG A 78 -20.81 -53.80 3.89
N ARG A 79 -21.40 -53.87 2.69
CA ARG A 79 -20.77 -53.38 1.45
C ARG A 79 -20.69 -51.86 1.46
N THR A 80 -21.78 -51.15 1.76
CA THR A 80 -21.81 -49.69 1.87
C THR A 80 -20.78 -49.18 2.89
N LEU A 81 -20.74 -49.76 4.09
CA LEU A 81 -19.78 -49.37 5.13
C LEU A 81 -18.32 -49.58 4.70
N ARG A 82 -18.02 -50.63 3.93
CA ARG A 82 -16.67 -50.81 3.36
C ARG A 82 -16.33 -49.73 2.33
N ASP A 83 -17.30 -49.29 1.54
CA ASP A 83 -17.08 -48.21 0.57
C ASP A 83 -16.93 -46.85 1.27
N VAL A 84 -17.66 -46.62 2.36
CA VAL A 84 -17.45 -45.47 3.26
C VAL A 84 -16.02 -45.47 3.83
N ILE A 85 -15.54 -46.60 4.39
CA ILE A 85 -14.17 -46.70 4.92
C ILE A 85 -13.13 -46.39 3.83
N LYS A 86 -13.33 -46.85 2.60
CA LYS A 86 -12.43 -46.49 1.48
C LYS A 86 -12.47 -44.99 1.19
N LYS A 87 -13.62 -44.35 1.32
CA LYS A 87 -13.76 -42.91 1.12
C LYS A 87 -13.11 -42.12 2.25
N GLU A 88 -13.22 -42.58 3.49
CA GLU A 88 -12.52 -42.03 4.66
C GLU A 88 -11.00 -42.06 4.47
N MET A 89 -10.43 -43.19 4.01
CA MET A 89 -9.00 -43.26 3.69
C MET A 89 -8.60 -42.27 2.58
N LEU A 90 -9.45 -42.04 1.58
CA LEU A 90 -9.19 -41.02 0.54
C LEU A 90 -9.33 -39.58 1.06
N LEU A 91 -10.21 -39.35 2.04
CA LEU A 91 -10.39 -38.06 2.70
C LEU A 91 -9.18 -37.74 3.58
N GLU A 92 -8.65 -38.73 4.30
CA GLU A 92 -7.42 -38.61 5.08
C GLU A 92 -6.26 -38.14 4.20
N PHE A 93 -6.04 -38.77 3.03
CA PHE A 93 -5.03 -38.29 2.08
C PHE A 93 -5.27 -36.86 1.60
N LYS A 94 -6.53 -36.44 1.37
CA LYS A 94 -6.82 -35.04 1.01
C LYS A 94 -6.46 -34.11 2.17
N PHE A 95 -6.79 -34.48 3.40
CA PHE A 95 -6.51 -33.68 4.58
C PHE A 95 -5.01 -33.53 4.82
N GLU A 96 -4.25 -34.62 4.73
CA GLU A 96 -2.78 -34.59 4.82
C GLU A 96 -2.16 -33.65 3.78
N ASN A 97 -2.60 -33.72 2.52
CA ASN A 97 -2.12 -32.82 1.47
C ASN A 97 -2.44 -31.34 1.77
N VAL A 98 -3.58 -31.05 2.42
CA VAL A 98 -3.94 -29.69 2.83
C VAL A 98 -3.05 -29.23 4.00
N LEU A 99 -2.75 -30.11 4.95
CA LEU A 99 -1.83 -29.82 6.05
C LEU A 99 -0.39 -29.56 5.54
N ASP A 100 0.09 -30.36 4.59
CA ASP A 100 1.38 -30.14 3.96
C ASP A 100 1.41 -28.79 3.24
N LEU A 101 0.33 -28.44 2.52
CA LEU A 101 0.21 -27.14 1.90
C LEU A 101 0.33 -26.01 2.92
N MET A 102 -0.33 -26.12 4.08
CA MET A 102 -0.21 -25.15 5.18
C MET A 102 1.23 -25.02 5.70
N GLY A 103 1.97 -26.13 5.79
CA GLY A 103 3.37 -26.15 6.22
C GLY A 103 4.35 -25.53 5.21
N THR A 104 3.96 -25.39 3.94
CA THR A 104 4.78 -24.78 2.89
C THR A 104 4.50 -23.30 2.64
N LEU A 105 3.48 -22.73 3.28
CA LEU A 105 3.17 -21.32 3.08
C LEU A 105 4.21 -20.43 3.77
N PRO A 106 4.66 -19.34 3.12
CA PRO A 106 5.43 -18.33 3.83
C PRO A 106 4.57 -17.81 5.00
N SER A 107 5.17 -17.63 6.19
CA SER A 107 4.48 -16.93 7.27
C SER A 107 4.10 -15.54 6.77
N GLU A 108 2.85 -15.15 6.97
CA GLU A 108 2.42 -13.80 6.65
C GLU A 108 3.31 -12.83 7.44
N PRO A 109 3.85 -11.77 6.81
CA PRO A 109 4.74 -10.83 7.48
C PRO A 109 4.04 -10.22 8.70
N VAL A 110 4.58 -10.49 9.88
CA VAL A 110 4.07 -9.96 11.15
C VAL A 110 4.63 -8.58 11.37
N LEU A 111 3.77 -7.60 11.66
CA LEU A 111 4.20 -6.26 12.04
C LEU A 111 4.95 -6.33 13.38
N LEU A 112 6.25 -6.08 13.37
CA LEU A 112 7.09 -6.07 14.56
C LEU A 112 7.04 -4.70 15.25
N GLU A 113 7.08 -3.63 14.45
CA GLU A 113 7.10 -2.27 14.95
C GLU A 113 6.56 -1.29 13.91
N GLN A 114 5.92 -0.20 14.36
CA GLN A 114 5.56 0.93 13.52
C GLN A 114 6.00 2.23 14.18
N GLN A 115 6.65 3.09 13.42
CA GLN A 115 7.10 4.41 13.86
C GLN A 115 6.56 5.49 12.93
N THR A 116 6.14 6.61 13.51
CA THR A 116 5.66 7.80 12.79
C THR A 116 6.59 8.97 13.09
N PHE A 117 7.17 9.54 12.05
CA PHE A 117 8.03 10.71 12.10
C PHE A 117 7.25 11.94 11.64
N THR A 118 7.21 12.95 12.49
CA THR A 118 6.60 14.24 12.20
C THR A 118 7.69 15.28 11.92
N PHE A 119 7.29 16.42 11.39
CA PHE A 119 8.21 17.50 11.05
C PHE A 119 8.91 18.08 12.29
N THR A 120 10.24 18.13 12.25
CA THR A 120 11.10 18.71 13.29
C THR A 120 12.03 19.83 12.78
N GLY A 121 12.17 19.97 11.46
CA GLY A 121 13.18 20.86 10.85
C GLY A 121 14.59 20.27 10.78
N GLU A 122 14.79 19.03 11.22
CA GLU A 122 16.06 18.31 11.20
C GLU A 122 15.87 16.87 10.67
N ILE A 123 16.98 16.23 10.30
CA ILE A 123 16.97 14.82 9.89
C ILE A 123 16.87 13.94 11.14
N GLN A 124 15.92 13.01 11.11
CA GLN A 124 15.70 12.01 12.14
C GLN A 124 16.32 10.68 11.69
N THR A 125 16.57 9.77 12.64
CA THR A 125 17.12 8.44 12.33
C THR A 125 16.34 7.36 13.06
N THR A 126 16.34 6.16 12.50
CA THR A 126 15.82 4.95 13.16
C THR A 126 16.67 3.74 12.80
N THR A 127 16.58 2.70 13.62
CA THR A 127 17.29 1.44 13.41
C THR A 127 16.27 0.35 13.14
N VAL A 128 16.55 -0.50 12.15
CA VAL A 128 15.69 -1.63 11.82
C VAL A 128 15.69 -2.62 13.00
N PRO A 129 14.51 -2.95 13.57
CA PRO A 129 14.42 -3.82 14.74
C PRO A 129 14.87 -5.25 14.43
N THR A 130 15.23 -5.99 15.47
CA THR A 130 15.63 -7.40 15.33
C THR A 130 14.50 -8.23 14.74
N GLY A 131 14.83 -9.08 13.77
CA GLY A 131 13.86 -9.94 13.08
C GLY A 131 13.12 -9.27 11.92
N ALA A 132 13.24 -7.96 11.74
CA ALA A 132 12.63 -7.29 10.58
C ALA A 132 13.41 -7.55 9.30
N THR A 133 12.73 -8.09 8.30
CA THR A 133 13.27 -8.36 6.96
C THR A 133 12.63 -7.49 5.88
N THR A 134 11.49 -6.86 6.19
CA THR A 134 10.76 -5.98 5.27
C THR A 134 10.35 -4.69 5.99
N ALA A 135 10.50 -3.55 5.34
CA ALA A 135 9.97 -2.28 5.79
C ALA A 135 8.97 -1.72 4.77
N ARG A 136 7.75 -1.44 5.19
CA ARG A 136 6.79 -0.64 4.43
C ARG A 136 6.95 0.81 4.85
N ILE A 137 7.29 1.67 3.89
CA ILE A 137 7.57 3.08 4.14
C ILE A 137 6.54 3.90 3.38
N GLN A 138 5.82 4.77 4.09
CA GLN A 138 4.96 5.80 3.52
C GLN A 138 5.56 7.17 3.84
N ALA A 139 5.92 7.93 2.81
CA ALA A 139 6.35 9.32 2.94
C ALA A 139 5.30 10.25 2.36
N ILE A 140 5.02 11.33 3.07
CA ILE A 140 4.06 12.38 2.68
C ILE A 140 4.82 13.70 2.64
N GLY A 141 4.90 14.32 1.46
CA GLY A 141 5.49 15.64 1.28
C GLY A 141 4.60 16.73 1.86
N ALA A 142 5.19 17.89 2.18
CA ALA A 142 4.46 19.00 2.77
C ALA A 142 3.72 19.85 1.71
N GLN A 143 2.73 20.60 2.18
CA GLN A 143 2.02 21.59 1.38
C GLN A 143 2.88 22.84 1.13
N GLY A 144 2.68 23.50 -0.02
CA GLY A 144 3.17 24.85 -0.25
C GLY A 144 2.51 25.90 0.65
N GLY A 145 3.14 27.06 0.74
CA GLY A 145 2.61 28.23 1.42
C GLY A 145 1.44 28.86 0.65
N ASN A 146 0.55 29.50 1.40
CA ASN A 146 -0.57 30.23 0.83
C ASN A 146 -0.14 31.66 0.43
N GLU A 147 -1.01 32.31 -0.32
CA GLU A 147 -0.97 33.76 -0.48
C GLU A 147 -1.69 34.44 0.69
N GLU A 148 -1.13 35.54 1.18
CA GLU A 148 -1.71 36.30 2.29
C GLU A 148 -3.03 37.01 1.93
N ASN A 149 -3.20 37.47 0.68
CA ASN A 149 -4.22 38.46 0.33
C ASN A 149 -5.39 37.96 -0.54
N ASN A 150 -5.24 36.85 -1.27
CA ASN A 150 -6.20 36.44 -2.31
C ASN A 150 -6.84 35.06 -2.07
N ASN A 151 -6.72 34.51 -0.86
CA ASN A 151 -7.31 33.21 -0.48
C ASN A 151 -6.89 32.04 -1.40
N THR A 152 -5.73 32.17 -2.07
CA THR A 152 -5.15 31.12 -2.91
C THR A 152 -4.23 30.25 -2.06
N VAL A 153 -4.35 28.95 -2.28
CA VAL A 153 -3.73 27.93 -1.43
C VAL A 153 -2.49 27.36 -2.10
N GLY A 154 -1.48 27.04 -1.30
CA GLY A 154 -0.35 26.26 -1.76
C GLY A 154 -0.80 24.87 -2.20
N GLY A 155 -0.13 24.33 -3.20
CA GLY A 155 -0.34 22.97 -3.68
C GLY A 155 -0.03 21.96 -2.58
N LEU A 156 -0.71 20.83 -2.63
CA LEU A 156 -0.57 19.73 -1.68
C LEU A 156 0.66 18.86 -2.02
N GLY A 157 1.29 18.28 -1.01
CA GLY A 157 2.39 17.32 -1.18
C GLY A 157 1.92 15.96 -1.72
N ALA A 158 2.85 15.11 -2.12
CA ALA A 158 2.57 13.75 -2.59
C ALA A 158 2.58 12.76 -1.42
N SER A 159 1.83 11.67 -1.52
CA SER A 159 1.98 10.49 -0.67
C SER A 159 2.59 9.36 -1.49
N VAL A 160 3.67 8.78 -1.00
CA VAL A 160 4.44 7.74 -1.70
C VAL A 160 4.68 6.59 -0.72
N GLN A 161 4.16 5.40 -1.05
CA GLN A 161 4.34 4.22 -0.23
C GLN A 161 4.98 3.09 -1.02
N GLY A 162 5.99 2.41 -0.45
CA GLY A 162 6.56 1.18 -1.01
C GLY A 162 7.09 0.24 0.07
N GLU A 163 7.41 -0.98 -0.34
CA GLU A 163 8.04 -2.01 0.49
C GLU A 163 9.49 -2.26 0.09
N PHE A 164 10.34 -2.47 1.08
CA PHE A 164 11.79 -2.57 0.95
C PHE A 164 12.31 -3.72 1.80
N GLY A 165 13.14 -4.59 1.23
CA GLY A 165 13.88 -5.57 2.04
C GLY A 165 14.87 -4.85 2.95
N VAL A 166 14.89 -5.17 4.24
CA VAL A 166 15.77 -4.54 5.23
C VAL A 166 16.56 -5.58 6.01
N THR A 167 17.66 -5.15 6.61
CA THR A 167 18.50 -6.00 7.47
C THR A 167 18.38 -5.52 8.93
N PRO A 168 18.13 -6.43 9.89
CA PRO A 168 18.13 -6.07 11.30
C PRO A 168 19.40 -5.31 11.71
N GLY A 169 19.22 -4.20 12.43
CA GLY A 169 20.31 -3.36 12.92
C GLY A 169 20.83 -2.31 11.93
N GLU A 170 20.37 -2.27 10.67
CA GLU A 170 20.74 -1.17 9.78
C GLU A 170 20.04 0.13 10.17
N SER A 171 20.66 1.28 9.84
CA SER A 171 20.09 2.59 10.13
C SER A 171 19.41 3.19 8.90
N LEU A 172 18.27 3.83 9.13
CA LEU A 172 17.52 4.60 8.15
C LEU A 172 17.46 6.06 8.61
N ALA A 173 17.76 6.98 7.69
CA ALA A 173 17.59 8.39 7.90
C ALA A 173 16.26 8.86 7.29
N VAL A 174 15.59 9.75 8.01
CA VAL A 174 14.25 10.25 7.71
C VAL A 174 14.28 11.77 7.67
N LEU A 175 13.95 12.34 6.52
CA LEU A 175 13.69 13.77 6.38
C LEU A 175 12.19 13.94 6.21
N VAL A 176 11.57 14.74 7.07
CA VAL A 176 10.15 15.07 6.97
C VAL A 176 10.01 16.50 6.43
N GLY A 177 9.22 16.67 5.37
CA GLY A 177 9.02 17.97 4.73
C GLY A 177 8.33 18.99 5.64
N GLY A 178 8.79 20.23 5.62
CA GLY A 178 8.12 21.37 6.25
C GLY A 178 7.22 22.11 5.26
N MET A 179 6.12 22.69 5.75
CA MET A 179 5.24 23.53 4.94
C MET A 179 5.98 24.78 4.42
N GLY A 180 5.64 25.23 3.22
CA GLY A 180 6.14 26.51 2.69
C GLY A 180 5.58 27.71 3.45
N GLY A 181 6.34 28.80 3.52
CA GLY A 181 5.91 30.03 4.19
C GLY A 181 4.81 30.78 3.42
N THR A 182 3.89 31.40 4.15
CA THR A 182 2.84 32.26 3.60
C THR A 182 3.36 33.69 3.46
N ASP A 183 3.13 34.32 2.30
CA ASP A 183 3.50 35.72 2.01
C ASP A 183 2.65 36.22 0.81
N PHE A 184 3.01 37.34 0.17
CA PHE A 184 2.48 37.73 -1.16
C PHE A 184 2.92 36.78 -2.29
N GLY A 185 3.70 35.76 -1.98
CA GLY A 185 4.17 34.70 -2.85
C GLY A 185 4.34 33.49 -1.96
N GLY A 186 3.48 32.48 -2.02
CA GLY A 186 3.65 31.29 -1.20
C GLY A 186 4.97 30.59 -1.49
N GLY A 187 5.70 30.17 -0.45
CA GLY A 187 6.91 29.34 -0.61
C GLY A 187 6.55 27.89 -1.00
N GLY A 188 7.43 27.19 -1.73
CA GLY A 188 7.24 25.75 -1.99
C GLY A 188 7.34 24.90 -0.73
N GLY A 189 6.49 23.89 -0.58
CA GLY A 189 6.56 22.88 0.47
C GLY A 189 7.73 21.93 0.25
N GLY A 190 8.32 21.44 1.34
CA GLY A 190 9.43 20.50 1.25
C GLY A 190 9.01 19.05 1.06
N GLY A 191 9.89 18.26 0.43
CA GLY A 191 9.68 16.82 0.27
C GLY A 191 10.01 16.02 1.53
N SER A 192 9.47 14.81 1.61
CA SER A 192 9.81 13.82 2.65
C SER A 192 10.61 12.67 2.05
N PHE A 193 11.69 12.25 2.71
CA PHE A 193 12.66 11.30 2.17
C PHE A 193 13.04 10.25 3.22
N VAL A 194 13.27 9.03 2.75
CA VAL A 194 13.86 7.95 3.56
C VAL A 194 14.98 7.28 2.78
N TRP A 195 16.15 7.13 3.41
CA TRP A 195 17.30 6.45 2.83
C TRP A 195 18.05 5.61 3.86
N ARG A 196 18.83 4.64 3.38
CA ARG A 196 19.77 3.89 4.22
C ARG A 196 20.95 4.78 4.60
N GLY A 197 21.25 4.86 5.90
CA GLY A 197 22.29 5.73 6.46
C GLY A 197 21.79 6.50 7.67
N THR A 198 22.59 7.45 8.14
CA THR A 198 22.28 8.30 9.30
C THR A 198 22.43 9.78 9.01
N VAL A 199 23.15 10.15 7.94
CA VAL A 199 23.45 11.53 7.60
C VAL A 199 23.12 11.85 6.12
N PRO A 200 22.95 13.14 5.75
CA PRO A 200 22.73 13.54 4.35
C PRO A 200 23.75 12.97 3.37
N GLY A 201 25.02 12.87 3.80
CA GLY A 201 26.12 12.40 2.95
C GLY A 201 26.00 10.93 2.52
N ASP A 202 25.22 10.11 3.23
CA ASP A 202 24.97 8.71 2.87
C ASP A 202 23.99 8.58 1.69
N LEU A 203 23.23 9.65 1.40
CA LEU A 203 22.20 9.66 0.39
C LEU A 203 22.81 9.64 -1.02
N ASN A 204 22.52 8.56 -1.73
CA ASN A 204 22.88 8.31 -3.12
C ASN A 204 21.73 7.58 -3.83
N ALA A 205 21.87 7.33 -5.14
CA ALA A 205 20.80 6.73 -5.93
C ALA A 205 20.38 5.32 -5.47
N SER A 206 21.30 4.58 -4.82
CA SER A 206 21.08 3.23 -4.31
C SER A 206 20.62 3.17 -2.84
N SER A 207 20.97 4.17 -2.03
CA SER A 207 20.53 4.24 -0.63
C SER A 207 19.14 4.86 -0.47
N LEU A 208 18.68 5.67 -1.44
CA LEU A 208 17.33 6.24 -1.43
C LEU A 208 16.26 5.16 -1.55
N LEU A 209 15.34 5.12 -0.58
CA LEU A 209 14.19 4.21 -0.56
C LEU A 209 12.95 4.91 -1.13
N VAL A 210 12.55 6.02 -0.51
CA VAL A 210 11.35 6.80 -0.88
C VAL A 210 11.67 8.30 -0.89
N ALA A 211 11.09 9.01 -1.86
CA ALA A 211 10.99 10.46 -1.92
C ALA A 211 9.54 10.85 -2.27
N ALA A 212 8.90 11.65 -1.42
CA ALA A 212 7.60 12.24 -1.68
C ALA A 212 7.76 13.74 -1.89
N GLY A 213 7.39 14.24 -3.06
CA GLY A 213 7.52 15.66 -3.39
C GLY A 213 6.61 16.55 -2.54
N GLY A 214 7.09 17.76 -2.20
CA GLY A 214 6.26 18.81 -1.61
C GLY A 214 5.46 19.58 -2.66
N GLY A 215 4.37 20.24 -2.27
CA GLY A 215 3.56 21.04 -3.18
C GLY A 215 4.17 22.41 -3.48
N GLY A 216 3.85 22.99 -4.63
CA GLY A 216 4.29 24.34 -5.00
C GLY A 216 3.57 25.42 -4.18
N GLY A 217 4.20 26.57 -3.98
CA GLY A 217 3.55 27.71 -3.33
C GLY A 217 2.50 28.38 -4.21
N ALA A 218 1.54 29.06 -3.58
CA ALA A 218 0.58 29.91 -4.28
C ALA A 218 1.26 31.15 -4.88
N GLY A 219 0.66 31.77 -5.89
CA GLY A 219 1.19 33.01 -6.45
C GLY A 219 0.19 34.15 -6.55
N SER A 220 0.71 35.37 -6.42
CA SER A 220 -0.05 36.61 -6.56
C SER A 220 0.01 37.18 -7.98
N ASN A 221 -1.10 37.80 -8.38
CA ASN A 221 -1.17 38.73 -9.51
C ASN A 221 -2.07 39.92 -9.11
N PHE A 222 -1.63 41.16 -9.37
CA PHE A 222 -2.42 42.37 -9.06
C PHE A 222 -3.62 42.60 -9.99
N PHE A 223 -3.62 42.02 -11.20
CA PHE A 223 -4.62 42.25 -12.25
C PHE A 223 -5.42 41.00 -12.65
N SER A 224 -5.17 39.85 -12.01
CA SER A 224 -5.90 38.60 -12.23
C SER A 224 -6.01 37.84 -10.92
N LEU A 225 -7.03 37.00 -10.77
CA LEU A 225 -7.19 36.11 -9.62
C LEU A 225 -5.86 35.37 -9.37
N GLY A 226 -5.37 35.38 -8.13
CA GLY A 226 -4.15 34.65 -7.78
C GLY A 226 -4.25 33.17 -8.19
N ASN A 227 -3.12 32.50 -8.30
CA ASN A 227 -3.08 31.11 -8.70
C ASN A 227 -2.79 30.21 -7.50
N ASN A 228 -3.54 29.13 -7.38
CA ASN A 228 -3.19 28.06 -6.43
C ASN A 228 -1.85 27.43 -6.83
N GLY A 229 -1.11 26.99 -5.83
CA GLY A 229 0.12 26.25 -6.04
C GLY A 229 -0.15 24.90 -6.71
N ALA A 230 0.83 24.39 -7.45
CA ALA A 230 0.72 23.09 -8.09
C ALA A 230 0.94 21.96 -7.07
N ASP A 231 0.05 20.97 -7.06
CA ASP A 231 0.26 19.76 -6.26
C ASP A 231 1.54 19.02 -6.70
N ALA A 232 2.15 18.33 -5.75
CA ALA A 232 3.30 17.48 -6.02
C ALA A 232 2.95 16.34 -6.96
N SER A 233 3.89 16.00 -7.85
CA SER A 233 3.70 14.92 -8.81
C SER A 233 4.11 13.55 -8.24
N ILE A 234 3.41 12.50 -8.66
CA ILE A 234 3.83 11.10 -8.43
C ILE A 234 4.56 10.47 -9.61
N ALA A 235 4.60 11.16 -10.76
CA ALA A 235 5.29 10.67 -11.94
C ALA A 235 6.80 10.71 -11.70
N PHE A 236 7.51 9.65 -12.11
CA PHE A 236 8.96 9.69 -12.30
C PHE A 236 9.23 10.71 -13.40
N ILE A 237 9.48 11.97 -13.03
CA ILE A 237 9.56 13.05 -14.02
C ILE A 237 10.85 12.86 -14.84
N THR A 238 10.70 12.34 -16.07
CA THR A 238 11.76 12.27 -17.09
C THR A 238 11.86 13.55 -17.93
N THR A 239 10.90 14.46 -17.81
CA THR A 239 10.78 15.66 -18.65
C THR A 239 10.26 16.80 -17.80
N ILE A 240 10.89 17.99 -17.83
CA ILE A 240 10.51 19.16 -17.01
C ILE A 240 9.00 19.33 -17.11
N GLY A 241 8.29 18.98 -16.03
CA GLY A 241 6.88 19.27 -15.93
C GLY A 241 6.81 20.79 -15.84
N PRO A 242 6.13 21.49 -16.78
CA PRO A 242 5.84 22.88 -16.53
C PRO A 242 5.13 22.90 -15.18
N GLY A 243 5.60 23.74 -14.23
CA GLY A 243 4.63 24.32 -13.30
C GLY A 243 3.45 24.74 -14.16
N THR A 244 2.25 24.27 -13.85
CA THR A 244 1.11 24.33 -14.77
C THR A 244 1.01 25.72 -15.43
N PRO A 245 0.47 25.85 -16.66
CA PRO A 245 0.45 27.10 -17.43
C PRO A 245 -0.15 28.33 -16.71
N ALA A 246 -0.71 28.15 -15.52
CA ALA A 246 -1.37 29.17 -14.73
C ALA A 246 -0.42 30.13 -14.01
N ASN A 247 0.83 29.77 -13.66
CA ASN A 247 1.69 30.70 -12.91
C ASN A 247 3.18 30.72 -13.34
N PRO A 248 3.60 31.65 -14.22
CA PRO A 248 5.00 31.79 -14.65
C PRO A 248 5.97 32.22 -13.53
N ALA A 249 5.48 32.62 -12.35
CA ALA A 249 6.29 33.14 -11.24
C ALA A 249 6.82 32.07 -10.26
N GLY A 250 6.30 30.84 -10.28
CA GLY A 250 6.76 29.76 -9.39
C GLY A 250 7.94 28.97 -9.97
N GLY A 251 8.89 28.57 -9.12
CA GLY A 251 9.97 27.67 -9.52
C GLY A 251 9.47 26.31 -10.00
N THR A 252 10.21 25.70 -10.92
CA THR A 252 9.90 24.39 -11.50
C THR A 252 10.34 23.25 -10.59
N VAL A 253 9.80 22.06 -10.86
CA VAL A 253 10.17 20.81 -10.17
C VAL A 253 11.51 20.30 -10.71
N GLY A 254 12.34 19.75 -9.81
CA GLY A 254 13.57 19.06 -10.16
C GLY A 254 13.38 17.72 -10.88
N LEU A 255 14.28 17.39 -11.82
CA LEU A 255 14.23 16.14 -12.62
C LEU A 255 15.22 15.11 -12.10
N ASN A 256 14.80 13.85 -11.92
CA ASN A 256 15.73 12.74 -11.63
C ASN A 256 16.74 13.02 -10.49
N GLY A 257 16.35 13.82 -9.49
CA GLY A 257 17.23 14.23 -8.40
C GLY A 257 18.10 15.48 -8.68
N THR A 258 17.94 16.15 -9.82
CA THR A 258 18.42 17.53 -10.03
C THR A 258 17.45 18.53 -9.42
N GLY A 259 17.91 19.72 -9.04
CA GLY A 259 17.03 20.82 -8.68
C GLY A 259 16.23 21.33 -9.88
N GLY A 260 15.07 21.92 -9.62
CA GLY A 260 14.28 22.61 -10.63
C GLY A 260 14.80 24.03 -10.86
N GLY A 261 14.48 24.63 -11.99
CA GLY A 261 14.80 26.04 -12.27
C GLY A 261 13.97 27.01 -11.43
N GLY A 262 14.53 28.18 -11.11
CA GLY A 262 13.79 29.28 -10.48
C GLY A 262 12.64 29.77 -11.38
N GLY A 263 11.64 30.43 -10.79
CA GLY A 263 10.50 30.95 -11.53
C GLY A 263 10.89 32.11 -12.45
N THR A 264 10.00 32.45 -13.39
CA THR A 264 10.22 33.59 -14.30
C THR A 264 9.93 34.89 -13.56
N THR A 265 10.91 35.80 -13.48
CA THR A 265 10.78 37.07 -12.77
C THR A 265 9.59 37.89 -13.30
N VAL A 266 8.59 38.08 -12.45
CA VAL A 266 7.51 39.06 -12.62
C VAL A 266 7.68 40.21 -11.62
N GLN A 267 6.91 41.28 -11.78
CA GLN A 267 7.02 42.56 -11.05
C GLN A 267 7.09 42.44 -9.50
N PHE A 268 6.60 41.34 -8.91
CA PHE A 268 6.59 41.10 -7.45
C PHE A 268 7.50 39.95 -6.99
N GLY A 269 8.30 39.42 -7.90
CA GLY A 269 9.28 38.37 -7.64
C GLY A 269 8.79 36.97 -7.97
N ALA A 270 9.76 36.12 -8.29
CA ALA A 270 9.56 34.72 -8.61
C ALA A 270 10.21 33.83 -7.54
N GLY A 271 9.52 32.78 -7.14
CA GLY A 271 10.00 31.80 -6.17
C GLY A 271 11.16 30.96 -6.72
N GLY A 272 12.06 30.53 -5.85
CA GLY A 272 13.18 29.65 -6.24
C GLY A 272 12.70 28.27 -6.71
N GLY A 273 13.57 27.50 -7.35
CA GLY A 273 13.27 26.12 -7.75
C GLY A 273 13.26 25.16 -6.55
N GLY A 274 12.48 24.08 -6.65
CA GLY A 274 12.57 22.98 -5.69
C GLY A 274 13.91 22.25 -5.80
N ALA A 275 14.44 21.76 -4.69
CA ALA A 275 15.67 20.98 -4.70
C ALA A 275 15.45 19.57 -5.26
N GLY A 276 16.50 19.00 -5.83
CA GLY A 276 16.61 17.58 -6.06
C GLY A 276 17.38 16.89 -4.94
N VAL A 277 17.57 15.58 -5.10
CA VAL A 277 18.38 14.77 -4.19
C VAL A 277 19.85 15.21 -4.19
N PHE A 278 20.40 15.55 -5.36
CA PHE A 278 21.83 15.80 -5.58
C PHE A 278 22.17 17.22 -6.04
N ALA A 279 21.16 18.02 -6.38
CA ALA A 279 21.39 19.40 -6.79
C ALA A 279 20.33 20.33 -6.19
N SER A 280 20.78 21.49 -5.75
CA SER A 280 19.91 22.56 -5.26
C SER A 280 19.06 23.13 -6.38
N GLY A 281 17.90 23.68 -6.02
CA GLY A 281 17.05 24.42 -6.95
C GLY A 281 17.71 25.71 -7.44
N GLY A 282 17.35 26.12 -8.64
CA GLY A 282 17.76 27.39 -9.21
C GLY A 282 17.19 28.58 -8.44
N THR A 283 17.93 29.67 -8.39
CA THR A 283 17.54 30.92 -7.75
C THR A 283 16.87 31.87 -8.74
N SER A 284 15.92 32.67 -8.29
CA SER A 284 15.38 33.85 -8.97
C SER A 284 15.39 35.02 -7.99
N ASN A 285 14.28 35.71 -7.75
CA ASN A 285 14.21 36.70 -6.68
C ASN A 285 14.25 36.01 -5.29
N GLY A 286 13.64 34.83 -5.16
CA GLY A 286 13.82 33.93 -4.02
C GLY A 286 14.96 32.92 -4.23
N GLY A 287 15.50 32.41 -3.12
CA GLY A 287 16.50 31.34 -3.13
C GLY A 287 15.88 29.99 -3.48
N GLY A 288 16.60 29.16 -4.24
CA GLY A 288 16.19 27.77 -4.49
C GLY A 288 16.47 26.89 -3.27
N GLY A 289 15.71 25.80 -3.13
CA GLY A 289 15.91 24.83 -2.06
C GLY A 289 17.28 24.15 -2.16
N GLN A 290 17.88 23.81 -1.03
CA GLN A 290 19.15 23.09 -0.96
C GLN A 290 18.96 21.60 -1.27
N ALA A 291 19.91 20.99 -1.98
CA ALA A 291 19.93 19.55 -2.23
C ALA A 291 19.75 18.71 -0.95
N ILE A 292 19.03 17.59 -1.05
CA ILE A 292 18.73 16.73 0.10
C ILE A 292 20.00 16.11 0.70
N ASN A 293 20.93 15.68 -0.14
CA ASN A 293 22.24 15.16 0.31
C ASN A 293 23.14 16.22 0.97
N SER A 294 22.71 17.48 0.96
CA SER A 294 23.41 18.61 1.58
C SER A 294 22.65 19.17 2.80
N GLY A 295 21.55 18.55 3.22
CA GLY A 295 20.76 18.94 4.39
C GLY A 295 19.34 19.41 4.08
N GLY A 296 18.99 19.61 2.80
CA GLY A 296 17.61 19.86 2.40
C GLY A 296 17.00 21.16 2.94
N ALA A 297 17.79 22.18 3.28
CA ALA A 297 17.24 23.47 3.69
C ALA A 297 16.28 24.05 2.64
N GLY A 298 15.21 24.69 3.09
CA GLY A 298 14.29 25.40 2.20
C GLY A 298 14.94 26.62 1.55
N GLY A 299 14.37 27.06 0.44
CA GLY A 299 14.79 28.26 -0.28
C GLY A 299 14.58 29.53 0.56
N ALA A 300 15.53 30.45 0.51
CA ALA A 300 15.40 31.73 1.19
C ALA A 300 14.27 32.58 0.58
N ALA A 301 13.54 33.31 1.42
CA ALA A 301 12.60 34.33 0.98
C ALA A 301 13.31 35.40 0.12
N GLY A 302 12.60 35.98 -0.83
CA GLY A 302 13.16 37.05 -1.66
C GLY A 302 12.12 37.86 -2.41
N GLY A 303 12.29 39.18 -2.41
CA GLY A 303 11.22 40.10 -2.79
C GLY A 303 10.05 39.99 -1.82
N ASN A 304 8.84 39.79 -2.35
CA ASN A 304 7.62 39.57 -1.56
C ASN A 304 7.22 38.07 -1.50
N GLY A 305 8.18 37.16 -1.72
CA GLY A 305 7.93 35.71 -1.69
C GLY A 305 8.40 35.07 -0.37
N GLY A 306 7.57 34.19 0.15
CA GLY A 306 7.79 33.44 1.38
C GLY A 306 8.89 32.38 1.26
N PRO A 307 9.50 31.97 2.38
CA PRO A 307 10.55 30.97 2.39
C PRO A 307 10.02 29.59 2.00
N GLY A 308 10.86 28.79 1.36
CA GLY A 308 10.57 27.39 1.09
C GLY A 308 10.64 26.53 2.34
N GLY A 309 9.87 25.44 2.36
CA GLY A 309 9.86 24.46 3.44
C GLY A 309 11.11 23.60 3.49
N PHE A 310 11.46 23.11 4.68
CA PHE A 310 12.55 22.13 4.86
C PHE A 310 12.25 20.83 4.09
N GLY A 311 13.27 20.22 3.50
CA GLY A 311 13.12 19.20 2.46
C GLY A 311 13.24 19.75 1.05
N GLY A 312 13.97 20.87 0.88
CA GLY A 312 14.30 21.45 -0.41
C GLY A 312 13.19 22.27 -1.05
N GLY A 313 12.24 22.79 -0.26
CA GLY A 313 11.13 23.60 -0.77
C GLY A 313 11.63 24.86 -1.47
N GLY A 314 11.05 25.15 -2.63
CA GLY A 314 11.28 26.36 -3.43
C GLY A 314 10.21 26.49 -4.51
N GLY A 315 9.93 25.37 -5.17
CA GLY A 315 8.75 25.11 -6.01
C GLY A 315 8.16 23.73 -5.69
N GLY A 316 7.29 23.20 -6.55
CA GLY A 316 6.75 21.84 -6.39
C GLY A 316 7.82 20.74 -6.49
N GLY A 317 7.56 19.57 -5.92
CA GLY A 317 8.48 18.45 -5.80
C GLY A 317 8.09 17.22 -6.64
N GLY A 318 9.10 16.49 -7.09
CA GLY A 318 8.96 15.19 -7.77
C GLY A 318 9.02 14.04 -6.77
N SER A 319 8.35 12.93 -7.07
CA SER A 319 8.33 11.75 -6.20
C SER A 319 9.13 10.60 -6.80
N ARG A 320 9.66 9.73 -5.94
CA ARG A 320 10.36 8.50 -6.31
C ARG A 320 10.09 7.38 -5.31
N ASN A 321 9.87 6.19 -5.84
CA ASN A 321 9.68 4.98 -5.06
C ASN A 321 10.46 3.82 -5.70
N ASN A 322 11.48 3.32 -5.00
CA ASN A 322 12.29 2.19 -5.46
C ASN A 322 11.77 0.83 -4.92
N GLY A 323 10.66 0.82 -4.18
CA GLY A 323 10.10 -0.36 -3.51
C GLY A 323 9.04 -1.09 -4.34
N THR A 324 8.61 -2.25 -3.86
CA THR A 324 7.46 -3.00 -4.40
C THR A 324 6.16 -2.58 -3.73
N ASN A 325 5.01 -3.12 -4.18
CA ASN A 325 3.69 -2.90 -3.57
C ASN A 325 3.35 -1.40 -3.39
N GLN A 326 3.53 -0.64 -4.46
CA GLN A 326 3.45 0.81 -4.42
C GLN A 326 2.02 1.32 -4.32
N ASN A 327 1.80 2.31 -3.46
CA ASN A 327 0.57 3.10 -3.42
C ASN A 327 0.95 4.58 -3.34
N ASN A 328 0.83 5.28 -4.48
CA ASN A 328 1.29 6.65 -4.62
C ASN A 328 0.11 7.54 -5.03
N SER A 329 -0.07 8.68 -4.37
CA SER A 329 -1.08 9.68 -4.72
C SER A 329 -0.48 11.08 -4.77
N ALA A 330 -0.82 11.82 -5.84
CA ALA A 330 -0.51 13.24 -5.93
C ALA A 330 -1.49 14.03 -5.07
N GLY A 331 -1.06 15.18 -4.54
CA GLY A 331 -1.93 16.12 -3.82
C GLY A 331 -2.59 15.57 -2.54
N ALA A 332 -1.88 14.76 -1.78
CA ALA A 332 -2.37 14.14 -0.54
C ALA A 332 -1.84 14.81 0.75
N GLY A 333 -0.73 15.57 0.67
CA GLY A 333 -0.05 16.16 1.82
C GLY A 333 -0.57 17.56 2.14
N PHE A 334 -1.32 17.70 3.25
CA PHE A 334 -1.77 18.97 3.80
C PHE A 334 -0.93 19.37 5.02
N GLY A 335 -0.52 20.65 5.10
CA GLY A 335 0.36 21.13 6.15
C GLY A 335 1.79 20.55 6.07
N ASN A 336 2.37 20.22 7.22
CA ASN A 336 3.68 19.57 7.27
C ASN A 336 3.62 18.14 6.75
N GLY A 337 4.76 17.64 6.27
CA GLY A 337 4.91 16.25 5.86
C GLY A 337 4.86 15.28 7.04
N GLN A 338 4.85 13.99 6.70
CA GLN A 338 4.92 12.89 7.65
C GLN A 338 5.62 11.70 7.00
N VAL A 339 6.31 10.88 7.79
CA VAL A 339 6.81 9.58 7.34
C VAL A 339 6.34 8.50 8.31
N ILE A 340 5.86 7.39 7.79
CA ILE A 340 5.45 6.22 8.56
C ILE A 340 6.29 5.04 8.09
N ILE A 341 6.94 4.35 9.02
CA ILE A 341 7.72 3.14 8.74
C ILE A 341 7.14 2.00 9.55
N SER A 342 6.73 0.94 8.86
CA SER A 342 6.23 -0.31 9.43
C SER A 342 7.23 -1.41 9.14
N PHE A 343 7.79 -2.03 10.17
CA PHE A 343 8.75 -3.13 10.07
C PHE A 343 8.05 -4.47 10.24
N PHE A 344 8.34 -5.40 9.35
CA PHE A 344 7.76 -6.73 9.33
C PHE A 344 8.86 -7.81 9.36
N GLY A 345 8.56 -8.91 10.04
CA GLY A 345 9.39 -10.12 10.10
C GLY A 345 8.57 -11.37 9.87
N SER A 346 9.28 -12.48 9.65
CA SER A 346 8.74 -13.83 9.46
C SER A 346 8.64 -14.63 10.75
#